data_AF-A0A960LPZ0-F1
#
_entry.id   AF-A0A960LPZ0-F1
#
_cell.length_a   1.000
_cell.length_b   1.000
_cell.length_c   1.000
_cell.angle_alpha   90.00
_cell.angle_beta   90.00
_cell.angle_gamma   90.00
#
_symmetry.space_group_name_H-M   'P 1'
#
loop_
_entity.id
_entity.type
_entity.pdbx_description
1 polymer ?
#
loop_
_entity_poly.entity_id
_entity_poly.type
_entity_poly.pdbx_seq_one_letter_code
_entity_poly.pdbx_strand_id
1 'polypeptide(L)'
;SRPYHGRVMRQFVSPDFVHWSQSSAIGFVRSTQHELLGPGRSREGEQLHEAVSVWNRNNLLLGIVGIWHGGKEWKDVTVDLGFVVSNDGIQFREPAHEWIFMERGEDGVWDQGGILQGQGFENIGDETFIYYGAWDPRGWEGSPPRGGVGIATLPRDRFADLVVDETTKGPGNYQMPEIVSEFMTAVVDLKGGDSGPREFFVNAGGLGKDASLRIEILDDRTRPLPEFSGKNAAIVTKSGFQTPIVWNGNAPLSDLPDRVRFKVTFEGKKNTGIRFSALYVK
;
A
#
# COMPACT_ATOMS: atom_id res chain seq x y z
N SER A 1 16.48 22.56 0.42
CA SER A 1 15.18 21.91 0.21
C SER A 1 14.49 22.57 -0.97
N ARG A 2 13.75 21.81 -1.79
CA ARG A 2 12.90 22.39 -2.84
C ARG A 2 11.74 23.13 -2.16
N PRO A 3 11.37 24.35 -2.57
CA PRO A 3 10.24 25.04 -1.98
C PRO A 3 8.94 24.28 -2.26
N TYR A 4 7.90 24.53 -1.44
CA TYR A 4 6.57 23.98 -1.62
C TYR A 4 5.50 25.02 -1.33
N HIS A 5 4.35 24.87 -1.98
CA HIS A 5 3.17 25.72 -1.87
C HIS A 5 2.06 25.02 -1.07
N GLY A 6 1.33 25.80 -0.27
CA GLY A 6 0.15 25.33 0.43
C GLY A 6 0.42 24.34 1.58
N ARG A 7 -0.58 23.50 1.85
CA ARG A 7 -0.58 22.56 2.99
C ARG A 7 0.24 21.32 2.69
N VAL A 8 1.16 20.98 3.59
CA VAL A 8 2.04 19.79 3.50
C VAL A 8 1.90 18.93 4.74
N MET A 9 2.29 17.66 4.64
CA MET A 9 2.33 16.77 5.79
C MET A 9 3.59 17.03 6.62
N ARG A 10 3.42 17.24 7.93
CA ARG A 10 4.51 17.35 8.89
C ARG A 10 4.39 16.27 9.95
N GLN A 11 5.53 15.75 10.36
CA GLN A 11 5.65 14.72 11.39
C GLN A 11 6.36 15.27 12.61
N PHE A 12 5.88 14.85 13.78
CA PHE A 12 6.48 15.08 15.08
C PHE A 12 6.63 13.72 15.76
N VAL A 13 7.69 13.55 16.55
CA VAL A 13 7.97 12.29 17.24
C VAL A 13 7.75 12.49 18.72
N SER A 14 7.08 11.54 19.36
CA SER A 14 6.91 11.49 20.80
C SER A 14 7.12 10.07 21.30
N PRO A 15 7.88 9.85 22.39
CA PRO A 15 8.03 8.53 22.99
C PRO A 15 6.82 8.13 23.87
N ASP A 16 5.99 9.10 24.29
CA ASP A 16 4.96 8.90 25.31
C ASP A 16 3.63 9.61 25.00
N PHE A 17 3.50 10.23 23.83
CA PHE A 17 2.39 11.09 23.39
C PHE A 17 2.14 12.34 24.25
N VAL A 18 3.01 12.64 25.22
CA VAL A 18 2.94 13.82 26.08
C VAL A 18 4.02 14.83 25.67
N HIS A 19 5.25 14.35 25.47
CA HIS A 19 6.40 15.17 25.10
C HIS A 19 6.71 15.00 23.62
N TRP A 20 6.53 16.07 22.84
CA TRP A 20 6.74 16.05 21.40
C TRP A 20 8.05 16.73 21.01
N SER A 21 8.67 16.25 19.93
CA SER A 21 9.85 16.87 19.36
C SER A 21 9.57 18.34 19.00
N GLN A 22 10.51 19.25 19.33
CA GLN A 22 10.41 20.64 18.87
C GLN A 22 10.60 20.75 17.35
N SER A 23 11.50 19.92 16.81
CA SER A 23 11.72 19.81 15.38
C SER A 23 10.64 18.96 14.72
N SER A 24 10.14 19.42 13.58
CA SER A 24 9.26 18.64 12.69
C SER A 24 10.04 18.12 11.48
N ALA A 25 9.64 16.98 10.94
CA ALA A 25 10.05 16.53 9.61
C ALA A 25 8.94 16.81 8.59
N ILE A 26 9.31 17.11 7.34
CA ILE A 26 8.36 17.07 6.22
C ILE A 26 8.15 15.59 5.89
N GLY A 27 6.91 15.12 6.01
CA GLY A 27 6.59 13.71 5.80
C GLY A 27 6.15 13.39 4.38
N PHE A 28 5.44 14.32 3.73
CA PHE A 28 5.00 14.17 2.35
C PHE A 28 4.64 15.53 1.74
N VAL A 29 4.94 15.67 0.46
CA VAL A 29 4.60 16.82 -0.39
C VAL A 29 4.25 16.26 -1.76
N ARG A 30 3.11 16.68 -2.33
CA ARG A 30 2.72 16.29 -3.68
C ARG A 30 3.59 16.96 -4.72
N SER A 31 3.70 16.37 -5.90
CA SER A 31 4.69 16.82 -6.90
C SER A 31 4.36 18.22 -7.44
N THR A 32 3.07 18.47 -7.62
CA THR A 32 2.48 19.76 -8.04
C THR A 32 2.70 20.88 -7.03
N GLN A 33 2.85 20.57 -5.74
CA GLN A 33 3.11 21.58 -4.70
C GLN A 33 4.50 22.21 -4.80
N HIS A 34 5.41 21.66 -5.59
CA HIS A 34 6.71 22.29 -5.82
C HIS A 34 6.66 23.50 -6.77
N GLU A 35 5.49 23.79 -7.35
CA GLU A 35 5.24 25.04 -8.06
C GLU A 35 4.69 26.10 -7.10
N LEU A 36 5.42 27.22 -6.98
CA LEU A 36 5.02 28.33 -6.11
C LEU A 36 4.01 29.23 -6.81
N LEU A 37 2.81 29.34 -6.24
CA LEU A 37 1.77 30.18 -6.81
C LEU A 37 1.88 31.66 -6.42
N GLY A 38 2.64 31.97 -5.36
CA GLY A 38 2.79 33.30 -4.79
C GLY A 38 1.89 33.56 -3.57
N PRO A 39 2.03 34.72 -2.92
CA PRO A 39 1.32 35.05 -1.69
C PRO A 39 -0.20 35.19 -1.91
N GLY A 40 -0.99 34.89 -0.88
CA GLY A 40 -2.46 35.04 -0.89
C GLY A 40 -3.23 33.94 -1.64
N ARG A 41 -2.53 32.94 -2.20
CA ARG A 41 -3.12 31.88 -3.03
C ARG A 41 -3.19 30.53 -2.31
N SER A 42 -3.44 30.53 -1.01
CA SER A 42 -3.47 29.31 -0.18
C SER A 42 -4.66 28.39 -0.47
N ARG A 43 -5.71 28.87 -1.14
CA ARG A 43 -6.84 28.06 -1.63
C ARG A 43 -6.51 27.36 -2.95
N GLU A 44 -5.65 27.96 -3.76
CA GLU A 44 -5.40 27.55 -5.13
C GLU A 44 -4.35 26.44 -5.22
N GLY A 45 -4.41 25.70 -6.33
CA GLY A 45 -3.47 24.66 -6.67
C GLY A 45 -3.70 23.36 -5.91
N GLU A 46 -3.00 22.34 -6.38
CA GLU A 46 -2.99 21.02 -5.78
C GLU A 46 -2.27 21.03 -4.44
N GLN A 47 -2.91 20.50 -3.39
CA GLN A 47 -2.33 20.45 -2.04
C GLN A 47 -2.70 19.15 -1.33
N LEU A 48 -2.10 18.94 -0.16
CA LEU A 48 -2.60 17.97 0.81
C LEU A 48 -3.75 18.57 1.63
N HIS A 49 -4.75 17.75 1.92
CA HIS A 49 -5.82 18.05 2.86
C HIS A 49 -5.95 16.93 3.88
N GLU A 50 -6.09 17.31 5.15
CA GLU A 50 -5.91 16.37 6.27
C GLU A 50 -4.50 15.75 6.24
N ALA A 51 -4.02 15.24 7.37
CA ALA A 51 -2.69 14.62 7.40
C ALA A 51 -2.75 13.23 6.73
N VAL A 52 -2.07 12.24 7.31
CA VAL A 52 -2.23 10.83 6.90
C VAL A 52 -2.99 10.07 7.96
N SER A 53 -4.04 9.36 7.55
CA SER A 53 -4.65 8.31 8.37
C SER A 53 -3.91 7.01 8.09
N VAL A 54 -3.24 6.46 9.11
CA VAL A 54 -2.32 5.32 8.94
C VAL A 54 -2.87 4.02 9.50
N TRP A 55 -2.58 2.93 8.81
CA TRP A 55 -2.73 1.57 9.31
C TRP A 55 -1.40 0.84 9.34
N ASN A 56 -1.03 0.39 10.54
CA ASN A 56 0.21 -0.31 10.78
C ASN A 56 0.10 -1.80 10.37
N ARG A 57 0.88 -2.21 9.37
CA ARG A 57 1.04 -3.61 8.92
C ARG A 57 2.38 -4.20 9.36
N ASN A 58 2.90 -3.74 10.50
CA ASN A 58 4.19 -4.07 11.11
C ASN A 58 5.40 -3.50 10.37
N ASN A 59 5.68 -3.96 9.15
CA ASN A 59 6.84 -3.52 8.35
C ASN A 59 6.51 -2.38 7.37
N LEU A 60 5.23 -2.03 7.25
CA LEU A 60 4.71 -1.02 6.33
C LEU A 60 3.50 -0.33 6.98
N LEU A 61 3.46 1.00 6.89
CA LEU A 61 2.26 1.80 7.14
C LEU A 61 1.56 2.02 5.81
N LEU A 62 0.28 1.71 5.76
CA LEU A 62 -0.62 2.10 4.67
C LEU A 62 -1.32 3.39 5.09
N GLY A 63 -1.39 4.37 4.21
CA GLY A 63 -1.89 5.70 4.55
C GLY A 63 -2.88 6.21 3.52
N ILE A 64 -3.95 6.84 3.99
CA ILE A 64 -4.81 7.68 3.15
C ILE A 64 -4.40 9.13 3.38
N VAL A 65 -4.50 9.97 2.36
CA VAL A 65 -4.28 11.42 2.45
C VAL A 65 -5.35 12.14 1.63
N GLY A 66 -5.77 13.33 2.02
CA GLY A 66 -6.65 14.13 1.18
C GLY A 66 -5.87 14.82 0.06
N ILE A 67 -6.44 14.76 -1.14
CA ILE A 67 -6.00 15.43 -2.35
C ILE A 67 -6.89 16.66 -2.51
N TRP A 68 -6.34 17.84 -2.20
CA TRP A 68 -7.05 19.09 -2.44
C TRP A 68 -6.84 19.58 -3.85
N HIS A 69 -7.94 19.76 -4.57
CA HIS A 69 -7.99 20.43 -5.87
C HIS A 69 -8.39 21.88 -5.65
N GLY A 70 -7.40 22.78 -5.70
CA GLY A 70 -7.57 24.18 -5.33
C GLY A 70 -8.02 25.09 -6.45
N GLY A 71 -9.13 25.79 -6.23
CA GLY A 71 -9.69 26.78 -7.15
C GLY A 71 -9.55 28.23 -6.70
N LYS A 72 -9.76 29.16 -7.64
CA LYS A 72 -9.78 30.59 -7.33
C LYS A 72 -10.95 30.98 -6.49
N GLU A 73 -12.07 30.26 -6.53
CA GLU A 73 -13.24 30.45 -5.68
C GLU A 73 -13.63 29.14 -5.01
N TRP A 74 -14.39 29.20 -3.91
CA TRP A 74 -14.81 27.99 -3.17
C TRP A 74 -15.58 27.00 -4.04
N LYS A 75 -16.43 27.50 -4.95
CA LYS A 75 -17.19 26.67 -5.89
C LYS A 75 -16.33 25.80 -6.82
N ASP A 76 -15.04 26.14 -6.97
CA ASP A 76 -14.09 25.46 -7.83
C ASP A 76 -13.15 24.53 -7.04
N VAL A 77 -13.35 24.40 -5.72
CA VAL A 77 -12.55 23.54 -4.84
C VAL A 77 -13.20 22.16 -4.74
N THR A 78 -12.39 21.11 -4.78
CA THR A 78 -12.84 19.74 -4.48
C THR A 78 -11.79 18.95 -3.71
N VAL A 79 -12.19 17.81 -3.12
CA VAL A 79 -11.29 16.93 -2.35
C VAL A 79 -11.50 15.45 -2.70
N ASP A 80 -10.44 14.79 -3.16
CA ASP A 80 -10.39 13.33 -3.30
C ASP A 80 -9.47 12.73 -2.24
N LEU A 81 -9.34 11.40 -2.19
CA LEU A 81 -8.39 10.72 -1.31
C LEU A 81 -7.32 9.99 -2.13
N GLY A 82 -6.06 10.22 -1.76
CA GLY A 82 -4.89 9.54 -2.28
C GLY A 82 -4.38 8.46 -1.33
N PHE A 83 -3.39 7.70 -1.79
CA PHE A 83 -2.79 6.60 -1.03
C PHE A 83 -1.28 6.76 -0.92
N VAL A 84 -0.75 6.58 0.28
CA VAL A 84 0.67 6.69 0.58
C VAL A 84 1.14 5.51 1.43
N VAL A 85 2.43 5.22 1.39
CA VAL A 85 3.05 4.20 2.23
C VAL A 85 4.29 4.73 2.93
N SER A 86 4.59 4.20 4.10
CA SER A 86 5.81 4.52 4.85
C SER A 86 6.38 3.28 5.54
N ASN A 87 7.70 3.20 5.66
CA ASN A 87 8.37 2.13 6.40
C ASN A 87 8.91 2.61 7.76
N ASP A 88 8.87 3.93 8.03
CA ASP A 88 9.46 4.54 9.24
C ASP A 88 8.48 5.47 10.00
N GLY A 89 7.29 5.74 9.44
CA GLY A 89 6.32 6.66 10.02
C GLY A 89 6.69 8.14 9.90
N ILE A 90 7.81 8.46 9.25
CA ILE A 90 8.30 9.83 9.07
C ILE A 90 8.18 10.22 7.60
N GLN A 91 8.74 9.42 6.69
CA GLN A 91 8.73 9.69 5.26
C GLN A 91 7.68 8.83 4.57
N PHE A 92 6.75 9.48 3.88
CA PHE A 92 5.69 8.85 3.12
C PHE A 92 5.91 9.06 1.62
N ARG A 93 5.48 8.09 0.82
CA ARG A 93 5.56 8.12 -0.64
C ARG A 93 4.31 7.53 -1.26
N GLU A 94 3.97 7.99 -2.46
CA GLU A 94 2.93 7.37 -3.27
C GLU A 94 3.48 6.07 -3.88
N PRO A 95 2.76 4.94 -3.79
CA PRO A 95 3.12 3.75 -4.55
C PRO A 95 2.77 3.88 -6.04
N ALA A 96 1.82 4.74 -6.39
CA ALA A 96 1.46 5.11 -7.74
C ALA A 96 1.32 6.64 -7.83
N HIS A 97 2.06 7.26 -8.74
CA HIS A 97 2.23 8.72 -8.81
C HIS A 97 0.89 9.45 -9.04
N GLU A 98 0.55 10.36 -8.12
CA GLU A 98 -0.67 11.21 -8.14
C GLU A 98 -1.96 10.41 -8.43
N TRP A 99 -1.99 9.14 -8.04
CA TRP A 99 -3.14 8.28 -8.25
C TRP A 99 -4.23 8.59 -7.23
N ILE A 100 -5.44 8.81 -7.73
CA ILE A 100 -6.62 8.98 -6.88
C ILE A 100 -7.09 7.60 -6.45
N PHE A 101 -7.02 7.36 -5.14
CA PHE A 101 -7.39 6.08 -4.53
C PHE A 101 -8.89 5.97 -4.29
N MET A 102 -9.51 7.07 -3.85
CA MET A 102 -10.96 7.22 -3.77
C MET A 102 -11.34 8.57 -4.34
N GLU A 103 -12.25 8.56 -5.31
CA GLU A 103 -12.83 9.76 -5.89
C GLU A 103 -14.07 10.18 -5.09
N ARG A 104 -14.28 11.49 -4.97
CA ARG A 104 -15.55 12.03 -4.47
C ARG A 104 -16.73 11.63 -5.35
N GLY A 105 -17.94 11.76 -4.81
CA GLY A 105 -19.17 11.57 -5.58
C GLY A 105 -19.41 12.65 -6.63
N GLU A 106 -20.19 12.32 -7.65
CA GLU A 106 -20.73 13.27 -8.64
C GLU A 106 -21.68 14.30 -8.00
N ASP A 107 -21.95 15.40 -8.71
CA ASP A 107 -22.89 16.40 -8.21
C ASP A 107 -24.30 15.83 -8.02
N GLY A 108 -24.89 16.11 -6.86
CA GLY A 108 -26.21 15.62 -6.44
C GLY A 108 -26.17 14.36 -5.58
N VAL A 109 -25.03 13.68 -5.43
CA VAL A 109 -24.90 12.58 -4.45
C VAL A 109 -24.41 13.08 -3.10
N TRP A 110 -24.49 12.21 -2.07
CA TRP A 110 -24.29 12.61 -0.68
C TRP A 110 -22.84 13.00 -0.34
N ASP A 111 -21.87 12.43 -1.04
CA ASP A 111 -20.43 12.63 -0.91
C ASP A 111 -19.84 13.46 -2.05
N GLN A 112 -20.67 14.31 -2.67
CA GLN A 112 -20.25 15.25 -3.69
C GLN A 112 -19.26 16.30 -3.17
N GLY A 113 -18.44 16.82 -4.08
CA GLY A 113 -17.55 17.96 -3.82
C GLY A 113 -16.32 17.62 -2.98
N GLY A 114 -16.43 16.75 -1.98
CA GLY A 114 -15.28 16.27 -1.27
C GLY A 114 -15.55 15.10 -0.32
N ILE A 115 -14.56 14.21 -0.24
CA ILE A 115 -14.50 13.13 0.72
C ILE A 115 -13.32 13.31 1.67
N LEU A 116 -13.53 12.91 2.92
CA LEU A 116 -12.58 13.06 4.02
C LEU A 116 -12.23 11.70 4.59
N GLN A 117 -10.98 11.50 4.94
CA GLN A 117 -10.52 10.23 5.48
C GLN A 117 -11.02 10.00 6.91
N GLY A 118 -11.44 8.78 7.20
CA GLY A 118 -11.72 8.33 8.57
C GLY A 118 -10.47 7.86 9.32
N GLN A 119 -10.65 7.46 10.58
CA GLN A 119 -9.58 6.99 11.49
C GLN A 119 -9.19 5.51 11.33
N GLY A 120 -9.78 4.75 10.41
CA GLY A 120 -9.59 3.30 10.47
C GLY A 120 -9.82 2.58 9.16
N PHE A 121 -8.79 1.87 8.75
CA PHE A 121 -8.95 0.63 8.01
C PHE A 121 -9.36 -0.45 9.03
N GLU A 122 -10.33 -1.29 8.66
CA GLU A 122 -10.75 -2.40 9.50
C GLU A 122 -10.86 -3.68 8.68
N ASN A 123 -10.41 -4.80 9.23
CA ASN A 123 -10.63 -6.09 8.60
C ASN A 123 -11.86 -6.76 9.22
N ILE A 124 -12.92 -6.91 8.43
CA ILE A 124 -14.14 -7.61 8.81
C ILE A 124 -14.30 -8.82 7.90
N GLY A 125 -14.14 -10.03 8.45
CA GLY A 125 -14.17 -11.26 7.68
C GLY A 125 -13.08 -11.30 6.60
N ASP A 126 -13.51 -11.43 5.34
CA ASP A 126 -12.67 -11.51 4.14
C ASP A 126 -12.56 -10.18 3.39
N GLU A 127 -12.94 -9.07 4.03
CA GLU A 127 -12.88 -7.72 3.47
C GLU A 127 -12.08 -6.76 4.35
N THR A 128 -11.49 -5.77 3.71
CA THR A 128 -10.97 -4.57 4.36
C THR A 128 -11.91 -3.40 4.10
N PHE A 129 -12.33 -2.76 5.18
CA PHE A 129 -13.23 -1.63 5.23
C PHE A 129 -12.44 -0.34 5.38
N ILE A 130 -12.86 0.69 4.67
CA ILE A 130 -12.32 2.04 4.74
C ILE A 130 -13.49 2.98 4.98
N TYR A 131 -13.57 3.52 6.18
CA TYR A 131 -14.59 4.49 6.55
C TYR A 131 -14.17 5.89 6.10
N TYR A 132 -15.09 6.62 5.49
CA TYR A 132 -14.86 7.99 5.05
C TYR A 132 -16.06 8.89 5.36
N GLY A 133 -15.80 10.17 5.52
CA GLY A 133 -16.82 11.21 5.65
C GLY A 133 -16.96 12.02 4.37
N ALA A 134 -18.01 12.82 4.28
CA ALA A 134 -18.20 13.77 3.19
C ALA A 134 -18.10 15.22 3.68
N TRP A 135 -17.47 16.05 2.86
CA TRP A 135 -17.49 17.50 3.02
C TRP A 135 -17.41 18.15 1.63
N ASP A 136 -18.49 18.81 1.22
CA ASP A 136 -18.48 19.63 0.01
C ASP A 136 -17.92 21.04 0.34
N PRO A 137 -16.67 21.37 -0.05
CA PRO A 137 -16.08 22.68 0.22
C PRO A 137 -16.73 23.81 -0.60
N ARG A 138 -17.55 23.49 -1.61
CA ARG A 138 -18.13 24.45 -2.56
C ARG A 138 -19.30 25.25 -2.00
N GLY A 139 -19.96 24.74 -0.95
CA GLY A 139 -21.25 25.26 -0.48
C GLY A 139 -21.48 25.13 1.02
N TRP A 140 -20.53 25.54 1.85
CA TRP A 140 -20.56 25.35 3.31
C TRP A 140 -21.75 26.01 4.05
N GLU A 141 -22.36 27.05 3.46
CA GLU A 141 -23.50 27.79 4.04
C GLU A 141 -24.87 27.17 3.74
N GLY A 142 -24.96 26.29 2.72
CA GLY A 142 -26.21 25.65 2.27
C GLY A 142 -26.15 24.12 2.24
N SER A 143 -25.10 23.53 2.82
CA SER A 143 -24.91 22.08 2.82
C SER A 143 -26.07 21.37 3.55
N PRO A 144 -26.53 20.19 3.07
CA PRO A 144 -27.49 19.36 3.81
C PRO A 144 -26.95 19.04 5.21
N PRO A 145 -27.81 18.65 6.18
CA PRO A 145 -27.39 18.34 7.54
C PRO A 145 -26.17 17.40 7.54
N ARG A 146 -25.07 17.87 8.12
CA ARG A 146 -23.78 17.15 8.16
C ARG A 146 -23.96 15.78 8.81
N GLY A 147 -23.44 14.71 8.20
CA GLY A 147 -23.21 13.45 8.92
C GLY A 147 -23.45 12.13 8.20
N GLY A 148 -23.00 11.98 6.95
CA GLY A 148 -22.90 10.66 6.32
C GLY A 148 -21.54 10.00 6.63
N VAL A 149 -21.55 8.70 6.91
CA VAL A 149 -20.34 7.87 6.93
C VAL A 149 -20.47 6.87 5.80
N GLY A 150 -19.54 6.94 4.85
CA GLY A 150 -19.42 6.01 3.75
C GLY A 150 -18.46 4.87 4.11
N ILE A 151 -18.58 3.77 3.37
CA ILE A 151 -17.70 2.62 3.46
C ILE A 151 -17.24 2.27 2.04
N ALA A 152 -15.94 2.27 1.82
CA ALA A 152 -15.33 1.59 0.69
C ALA A 152 -14.79 0.23 1.18
N THR A 153 -14.97 -0.82 0.39
CA THR A 153 -14.42 -2.14 0.70
C THR A 153 -13.50 -2.63 -0.41
N LEU A 154 -12.55 -3.46 -0.02
CA LEU A 154 -11.76 -4.30 -0.91
C LEU A 154 -11.65 -5.70 -0.30
N PRO A 155 -11.35 -6.74 -1.09
CA PRO A 155 -11.00 -8.03 -0.51
C PRO A 155 -9.82 -7.86 0.45
N ARG A 156 -9.85 -8.59 1.58
CA ARG A 156 -8.95 -8.39 2.70
C ARG A 156 -7.48 -8.33 2.27
N ASP A 157 -6.80 -7.26 2.68
CA ASP A 157 -5.39 -7.00 2.43
C ASP A 157 -5.01 -7.02 0.92
N ARG A 158 -5.91 -6.59 0.02
CA ARG A 158 -5.66 -6.48 -1.44
C ARG A 158 -5.62 -5.03 -1.95
N PHE A 159 -4.80 -4.19 -1.32
CA PHE A 159 -4.62 -2.78 -1.73
C PHE A 159 -3.88 -2.62 -3.05
N ALA A 160 -3.02 -3.58 -3.37
CA ALA A 160 -2.24 -3.62 -4.59
C ALA A 160 -1.87 -5.07 -4.90
N ASP A 161 -1.33 -5.26 -6.09
CA ASP A 161 -0.79 -6.53 -6.53
C ASP A 161 0.51 -6.36 -7.33
N LEU A 162 1.42 -7.29 -7.13
CA LEU A 162 2.54 -7.52 -8.03
C LEU A 162 2.08 -8.43 -9.17
N VAL A 163 2.40 -8.01 -10.39
CA VAL A 163 2.03 -8.68 -11.64
C VAL A 163 3.26 -8.89 -12.52
N VAL A 164 3.14 -9.84 -13.45
CA VAL A 164 4.13 -9.97 -14.52
C VAL A 164 3.99 -8.79 -15.47
N ASP A 165 5.09 -8.08 -15.67
CA ASP A 165 5.25 -7.05 -16.69
C ASP A 165 5.95 -7.64 -17.93
N GLU A 166 5.25 -7.66 -19.07
CA GLU A 166 5.79 -8.14 -20.34
C GLU A 166 6.36 -7.03 -21.23
N THR A 167 6.43 -5.77 -20.77
CA THR A 167 6.92 -4.64 -21.58
C THR A 167 8.35 -4.83 -22.09
N THR A 168 9.20 -5.50 -21.30
CA THR A 168 10.58 -5.81 -21.67
C THR A 168 10.72 -7.15 -22.40
N LYS A 169 9.63 -7.82 -22.76
CA LYS A 169 9.68 -9.08 -23.52
C LYS A 169 9.66 -8.80 -25.02
N GLY A 170 10.58 -9.42 -25.75
CA GLY A 170 10.64 -9.28 -27.20
C GLY A 170 12.06 -9.39 -27.77
N PRO A 171 12.20 -9.21 -29.09
CA PRO A 171 13.47 -9.41 -29.80
C PRO A 171 14.35 -8.15 -29.88
N GLY A 172 13.92 -7.01 -29.31
CA GLY A 172 14.64 -5.74 -29.39
C GLY A 172 15.90 -5.67 -28.52
N ASN A 173 16.77 -4.69 -28.80
CA ASN A 173 18.06 -4.50 -28.09
C ASN A 173 17.94 -4.27 -26.57
N TYR A 174 16.77 -3.84 -26.08
CA TYR A 174 16.47 -3.62 -24.66
C TYR A 174 15.38 -4.56 -24.15
N GLN A 175 15.11 -5.64 -24.88
CA GLN A 175 14.11 -6.64 -24.53
C GLN A 175 14.79 -8.00 -24.36
N MET A 176 14.15 -8.86 -23.57
CA MET A 176 14.57 -10.25 -23.38
C MET A 176 13.59 -11.16 -24.12
N PRO A 177 14.05 -12.12 -24.95
CA PRO A 177 13.18 -13.08 -25.64
C PRO A 177 12.39 -13.95 -24.66
N GLU A 178 13.02 -14.30 -23.55
CA GLU A 178 12.43 -15.01 -22.41
C GLU A 178 12.67 -14.18 -21.15
N ILE A 179 11.64 -14.04 -20.33
CA ILE A 179 11.72 -13.33 -19.05
C ILE A 179 11.39 -14.30 -17.92
N VAL A 180 12.14 -14.17 -16.81
CA VAL A 180 11.77 -14.75 -15.52
C VAL A 180 11.24 -13.61 -14.67
N SER A 181 9.98 -13.69 -14.27
CA SER A 181 9.36 -12.70 -13.42
C SER A 181 9.44 -13.16 -11.98
N GLU A 182 10.24 -12.45 -11.19
CA GLU A 182 10.48 -12.76 -9.79
C GLU A 182 10.74 -11.51 -8.97
N PHE A 183 10.51 -11.60 -7.66
CA PHE A 183 10.97 -10.60 -6.71
C PHE A 183 11.57 -11.28 -5.48
N MET A 184 12.31 -10.48 -4.72
CA MET A 184 12.83 -10.88 -3.42
C MET A 184 12.39 -9.87 -2.37
N THR A 185 11.96 -10.35 -1.21
CA THR A 185 11.57 -9.46 -0.11
C THR A 185 12.79 -8.77 0.52
N ALA A 186 12.53 -7.67 1.23
CA ALA A 186 13.43 -7.23 2.29
C ALA A 186 13.63 -8.35 3.33
N VAL A 187 14.62 -8.19 4.20
CA VAL A 187 14.82 -9.15 5.30
C VAL A 187 13.61 -9.10 6.22
N VAL A 188 13.06 -10.27 6.53
CA VAL A 188 12.01 -10.47 7.52
C VAL A 188 12.66 -10.97 8.81
N ASP A 189 12.42 -10.25 9.90
CA ASP A 189 12.88 -10.64 11.23
C ASP A 189 11.86 -11.61 11.86
N LEU A 190 12.32 -12.81 12.18
CA LEU A 190 11.52 -13.86 12.80
C LEU A 190 11.65 -13.88 14.34
N LYS A 191 12.57 -13.10 14.94
CA LYS A 191 12.71 -13.01 16.42
C LYS A 191 11.59 -12.23 17.08
N GLY A 192 10.99 -11.28 16.36
CA GLY A 192 10.01 -10.35 16.91
C GLY A 192 8.65 -10.97 17.29
N GLY A 193 8.45 -12.28 17.08
CA GLY A 193 7.24 -13.02 17.48
C GLY A 193 7.54 -14.19 18.41
N ASP A 194 6.52 -14.94 18.81
CA ASP A 194 6.65 -16.12 19.68
C ASP A 194 7.75 -17.06 19.20
N SER A 195 8.61 -17.57 20.10
CA SER A 195 9.78 -18.39 19.79
C SER A 195 9.43 -19.83 19.35
N GLY A 196 8.37 -19.99 18.56
CA GLY A 196 7.83 -21.25 18.12
C GLY A 196 7.87 -21.44 16.60
N PRO A 197 7.33 -22.58 16.13
CA PRO A 197 7.20 -22.86 14.71
C PRO A 197 6.44 -21.75 13.97
N ARG A 198 6.87 -21.43 12.74
CA ARG A 198 6.29 -20.37 11.90
C ARG A 198 5.40 -20.93 10.82
N GLU A 199 4.25 -20.31 10.63
CA GLU A 199 3.37 -20.56 9.49
C GLU A 199 3.47 -19.42 8.48
N PHE A 200 3.42 -19.79 7.20
CA PHE A 200 3.53 -18.84 6.10
C PHE A 200 2.31 -18.94 5.21
N PHE A 201 1.79 -17.79 4.80
CA PHE A 201 0.61 -17.73 3.96
C PHE A 201 0.79 -16.69 2.86
N VAL A 202 0.09 -16.89 1.74
CA VAL A 202 0.03 -15.91 0.65
C VAL A 202 -1.41 -15.44 0.42
N ASN A 203 -1.58 -14.15 0.12
CA ASN A 203 -2.79 -13.61 -0.50
C ASN A 203 -2.51 -13.40 -1.99
N ALA A 204 -3.08 -14.25 -2.82
CA ALA A 204 -2.91 -14.15 -4.27
C ALA A 204 -4.15 -14.60 -5.04
N GLY A 205 -4.32 -14.03 -6.24
CA GLY A 205 -5.33 -14.40 -7.23
C GLY A 205 -4.70 -14.92 -8.53
N GLY A 206 -5.52 -15.55 -9.36
CA GLY A 206 -5.11 -16.03 -10.70
C GLY A 206 -4.25 -17.30 -10.70
N LEU A 207 -4.10 -17.96 -9.56
CA LEU A 207 -3.34 -19.20 -9.43
C LEU A 207 -4.14 -20.42 -9.90
N GLY A 208 -3.43 -21.37 -10.53
CA GLY A 208 -3.94 -22.65 -11.00
C GLY A 208 -2.81 -23.53 -11.55
N LYS A 209 -3.17 -24.59 -12.29
CA LYS A 209 -2.20 -25.54 -12.87
C LYS A 209 -1.19 -24.90 -13.84
N ASP A 210 -1.57 -23.81 -14.50
CA ASP A 210 -0.77 -23.10 -15.51
C ASP A 210 -0.29 -21.73 -15.02
N ALA A 211 -0.48 -21.42 -13.73
CA ALA A 211 -0.14 -20.14 -13.11
C ALA A 211 0.15 -20.39 -11.62
N SER A 212 1.42 -20.45 -11.24
CA SER A 212 1.83 -20.81 -9.88
C SER A 212 2.87 -19.86 -9.32
N LEU A 213 2.92 -19.75 -8.00
CA LEU A 213 4.01 -19.08 -7.31
C LEU A 213 4.99 -20.12 -6.79
N ARG A 214 6.25 -20.06 -7.24
CA ARG A 214 7.35 -20.75 -6.58
C ARG A 214 7.91 -19.84 -5.49
N ILE A 215 8.02 -20.34 -4.27
CA ILE A 215 8.47 -19.56 -3.11
C ILE A 215 9.66 -20.28 -2.47
N GLU A 216 10.79 -19.59 -2.40
CA GLU A 216 12.04 -20.06 -1.80
C GLU A 216 12.37 -19.24 -0.56
N ILE A 217 12.96 -19.88 0.45
CA ILE A 217 13.49 -19.19 1.63
C ILE A 217 14.99 -19.02 1.46
N LEU A 218 15.45 -17.78 1.56
CA LEU A 218 16.86 -17.42 1.55
C LEU A 218 17.27 -16.94 2.94
N ASP A 219 18.56 -17.02 3.27
CA ASP A 219 19.12 -16.32 4.43
C ASP A 219 19.17 -14.80 4.20
N ASP A 220 19.61 -14.07 5.24
CA ASP A 220 19.70 -12.60 5.20
C ASP A 220 20.71 -12.08 4.14
N ARG A 221 21.64 -12.94 3.71
CA ARG A 221 22.66 -12.72 2.66
C ARG A 221 22.24 -13.27 1.30
N THR A 222 20.94 -13.51 1.09
CA THR A 222 20.36 -13.94 -0.19
C THR A 222 20.85 -15.30 -0.67
N ARG A 223 21.36 -16.15 0.22
CA ARG A 223 21.75 -17.52 -0.12
C ARG A 223 20.55 -18.44 0.09
N PRO A 224 20.16 -19.27 -0.89
CA PRO A 224 19.04 -20.19 -0.74
C PRO A 224 19.29 -21.18 0.40
N LEU A 225 18.29 -21.37 1.26
CA LEU A 225 18.29 -22.44 2.25
C LEU A 225 17.97 -23.75 1.51
N PRO A 226 18.89 -24.73 1.43
CA PRO A 226 18.72 -25.91 0.57
C PRO A 226 17.45 -26.72 0.87
N GLU A 227 17.01 -26.73 2.14
CA GLU A 227 15.82 -27.44 2.59
C GLU A 227 14.50 -26.80 2.11
N PHE A 228 14.54 -25.54 1.67
CA PHE A 228 13.36 -24.73 1.32
C PHE A 228 13.49 -24.06 -0.06
N SER A 229 14.44 -24.49 -0.90
CA SER A 229 14.79 -23.84 -2.16
C SER A 229 15.05 -24.83 -3.29
N GLY A 230 15.10 -24.34 -4.54
CA GLY A 230 15.29 -25.14 -5.74
C GLY A 230 14.19 -26.19 -5.89
N LYS A 231 14.58 -27.48 -5.87
CA LYS A 231 13.63 -28.61 -5.93
C LYS A 231 12.74 -28.72 -4.69
N ASN A 232 13.16 -28.11 -3.59
CA ASN A 232 12.47 -28.11 -2.30
C ASN A 232 11.64 -26.83 -2.07
N ALA A 233 11.55 -25.96 -3.08
CA ALA A 233 10.73 -24.75 -3.02
C ALA A 233 9.24 -25.08 -2.88
N ALA A 234 8.48 -24.24 -2.16
CA ALA A 234 7.04 -24.37 -2.10
C ALA A 234 6.42 -23.93 -3.43
N ILE A 235 5.39 -24.65 -3.89
CA ILE A 235 4.63 -24.32 -5.11
C ILE A 235 3.18 -24.07 -4.72
N VAL A 236 2.73 -22.83 -4.87
CA VAL A 236 1.34 -22.43 -4.59
C VAL A 236 0.57 -22.32 -5.89
N THR A 237 -0.45 -23.17 -6.04
CA THR A 237 -1.34 -23.22 -7.22
C THR A 237 -2.78 -22.84 -6.90
N LYS A 238 -3.11 -22.56 -5.63
CA LYS A 238 -4.45 -22.21 -5.18
C LYS A 238 -4.54 -20.72 -4.88
N SER A 239 -5.51 -20.04 -5.47
CA SER A 239 -5.84 -18.65 -5.15
C SER A 239 -6.57 -18.55 -3.80
N GLY A 240 -6.38 -17.45 -3.08
CA GLY A 240 -7.15 -17.18 -1.86
C GLY A 240 -6.45 -16.21 -0.91
N PHE A 241 -7.21 -15.78 0.11
CA PHE A 241 -6.67 -15.10 1.29
C PHE A 241 -6.04 -16.14 2.22
N GLN A 242 -4.85 -15.83 2.74
CA GLN A 242 -4.07 -16.72 3.61
C GLN A 242 -4.00 -18.17 3.12
N THR A 243 -3.68 -18.35 1.84
CA THR A 243 -3.39 -19.69 1.30
C THR A 243 -2.08 -20.19 1.92
N PRO A 244 -2.04 -21.38 2.55
CA PRO A 244 -0.83 -21.90 3.18
C PRO A 244 0.31 -22.08 2.18
N ILE A 245 1.51 -21.73 2.59
CA ILE A 245 2.75 -22.02 1.88
C ILE A 245 3.42 -23.19 2.59
N VAL A 246 3.59 -24.31 1.89
CA VAL A 246 4.09 -25.57 2.46
C VAL A 246 5.34 -26.00 1.72
N TRP A 247 6.46 -26.15 2.44
CA TRP A 247 7.72 -26.62 1.88
C TRP A 247 7.93 -28.09 2.23
N ASN A 248 8.12 -28.96 1.23
CA ASN A 248 8.33 -30.40 1.43
C ASN A 248 7.29 -31.10 2.34
N GLY A 249 6.04 -30.64 2.34
CA GLY A 249 4.99 -31.16 3.22
C GLY A 249 5.06 -30.68 4.67
N ASN A 250 6.02 -29.81 5.01
CA ASN A 250 6.18 -29.24 6.34
C ASN A 250 5.55 -27.85 6.43
N ALA A 251 4.61 -27.73 7.37
CA ALA A 251 4.08 -26.48 7.92
C ALA A 251 3.42 -26.84 9.28
N PRO A 252 3.71 -26.12 10.38
CA PRO A 252 4.63 -24.99 10.50
C PRO A 252 6.11 -25.40 10.37
N LEU A 253 6.99 -24.43 10.10
CA LEU A 253 8.44 -24.65 10.01
C LEU A 253 9.12 -24.32 11.34
N SER A 254 10.08 -25.17 11.74
CA SER A 254 10.97 -24.93 12.89
C SER A 254 12.40 -24.71 12.41
N ASP A 255 13.29 -24.29 13.32
CA ASP A 255 14.74 -24.17 13.09
C ASP A 255 15.14 -23.26 11.92
N LEU A 256 14.28 -22.27 11.59
CA LEU A 256 14.62 -21.23 10.63
C LEU A 256 15.65 -20.26 11.22
N PRO A 257 16.55 -19.68 10.40
CA PRO A 257 17.36 -18.56 10.83
C PRO A 257 16.49 -17.41 11.32
N ASP A 258 17.00 -16.65 12.28
CA ASP A 258 16.34 -15.47 12.85
C ASP A 258 15.90 -14.43 11.81
N ARG A 259 16.59 -14.39 10.67
CA ARG A 259 16.39 -13.42 9.61
C ARG A 259 16.42 -14.13 8.27
N VAL A 260 15.33 -14.01 7.52
CA VAL A 260 15.16 -14.67 6.23
C VAL A 260 14.67 -13.69 5.18
N ARG A 261 14.77 -14.10 3.91
CA ARG A 261 14.13 -13.44 2.77
C ARG A 261 13.31 -14.47 2.01
N PHE A 262 12.30 -13.99 1.30
CA PHE A 262 11.54 -14.84 0.38
C PHE A 262 11.84 -14.42 -1.05
N LYS A 263 12.19 -15.38 -1.88
CA LYS A 263 12.21 -15.22 -3.33
C LYS A 263 10.95 -15.83 -3.89
N VAL A 264 10.22 -15.07 -4.69
CA VAL A 264 8.95 -15.48 -5.30
C VAL A 264 9.06 -15.37 -6.81
N THR A 265 8.84 -16.48 -7.51
CA THR A 265 8.87 -16.56 -8.97
C THR A 265 7.48 -16.90 -9.51
N PHE A 266 7.07 -16.16 -10.54
CA PHE A 266 5.77 -16.27 -11.21
C PHE A 266 5.89 -17.26 -12.38
N GLU A 267 5.37 -18.48 -12.19
CA GLU A 267 5.55 -19.59 -13.11
C GLU A 267 4.28 -19.95 -13.88
N GLY A 268 4.48 -20.62 -15.02
CA GLY A 268 3.41 -21.18 -15.84
C GLY A 268 3.00 -20.29 -17.02
N LYS A 269 2.31 -20.90 -18.00
CA LYS A 269 1.92 -20.24 -19.26
C LYS A 269 0.91 -19.11 -19.10
N LYS A 270 0.24 -19.03 -17.95
CA LYS A 270 -0.76 -18.01 -17.60
C LYS A 270 -0.30 -17.13 -16.43
N ASN A 271 1.02 -17.01 -16.23
CA ASN A 271 1.60 -16.26 -15.11
C ASN A 271 1.22 -14.75 -15.11
N THR A 272 0.87 -14.17 -16.26
CA THR A 272 0.38 -12.79 -16.36
C THR A 272 -0.98 -12.56 -15.70
N GLY A 273 -1.75 -13.63 -15.48
CA GLY A 273 -3.00 -13.60 -14.72
C GLY A 273 -2.80 -13.59 -13.20
N ILE A 274 -1.59 -13.84 -12.70
CA ILE A 274 -1.29 -13.87 -11.27
C ILE A 274 -1.37 -12.47 -10.69
N ARG A 275 -1.94 -12.38 -9.50
CA ARG A 275 -2.08 -11.15 -8.70
C ARG A 275 -1.55 -11.46 -7.30
N PHE A 276 -0.29 -11.13 -7.01
CA PHE A 276 0.30 -11.34 -5.67
C PHE A 276 0.06 -10.11 -4.81
N SER A 277 -0.70 -10.23 -3.71
CA SER A 277 -1.02 -9.08 -2.85
C SER A 277 -0.17 -9.02 -1.59
N ALA A 278 0.04 -10.14 -0.90
CA ALA A 278 0.77 -10.17 0.37
C ALA A 278 1.33 -11.56 0.71
N LEU A 279 2.40 -11.57 1.52
CA LEU A 279 2.90 -12.76 2.21
C LEU A 279 2.87 -12.48 3.72
N TYR A 280 2.37 -13.45 4.48
CA TYR A 280 2.23 -13.37 5.93
C TYR A 280 3.16 -14.36 6.60
N VAL A 281 3.69 -13.94 7.74
CA VAL A 281 4.39 -14.78 8.71
C VAL A 281 3.55 -14.77 9.98
N LYS A 282 3.20 -15.94 10.49
CA LYS A 282 2.55 -16.12 11.80
C LYS A 282 3.49 -16.94 12.69
#